data_AF-A0AA88YNP7-F1
#
_entry.id   AF-A0AA88YNP7-F1
#
_cell.length_a   1.000
_cell.length_b   1.000
_cell.length_c   1.000
_cell.angle_alpha   90.00
_cell.angle_beta   90.00
_cell.angle_gamma   90.00
#
_symmetry.space_group_name_H-M   'P 1'
#
loop_
_entity.id
_entity.type
_entity.pdbx_description
1 polymer ?
#
loop_
_entity_poly.entity_id
_entity_poly.type
_entity_poly.pdbx_seq_one_letter_code
_entity_poly.pdbx_strand_id
1 'polypeptide(L)'
;MKTKEVNIKDDVRKAAMELACPTVKEMSLADVKKSPVKVMCTTRAQIASAEIPREVLVKGVQTQIKEVQLKEGKERVKLTLWRDFSKIDLPVGNWVQFSNLTTRSYQDEISLSTTSRTTIKVKYNFF
;
A
#
# COMPACT_ATOMS: atom_id res chain seq x y z
N MET A 1 -44.50 6.52 16.04
CA MET A 1 -43.48 5.52 16.45
C MET A 1 -42.37 6.27 17.17
N LYS A 2 -42.17 6.04 18.49
CA LYS A 2 -41.10 6.70 19.25
C LYS A 2 -39.80 5.91 19.11
N THR A 3 -38.83 6.47 18.39
CA THR A 3 -37.49 5.89 18.27
C THR A 3 -36.80 5.99 19.63
N LYS A 4 -36.58 4.85 20.31
CA LYS A 4 -35.77 4.81 21.53
C LYS A 4 -34.32 5.03 21.13
N GLU A 5 -33.72 6.13 21.56
CA GLU A 5 -32.29 6.37 21.41
C GLU A 5 -31.52 5.34 22.23
N VAL A 6 -30.92 4.38 21.53
CA VAL A 6 -30.08 3.35 22.16
C VAL A 6 -28.74 4.01 22.47
N ASN A 7 -28.46 4.23 23.75
CA ASN A 7 -27.17 4.72 24.22
C ASN A 7 -26.14 3.59 24.12
N ILE A 8 -25.47 3.49 22.97
CA ILE A 8 -24.43 2.50 22.71
C ILE A 8 -23.13 3.00 23.36
N LYS A 9 -22.59 2.24 24.31
CA LYS A 9 -21.29 2.48 24.95
C LYS A 9 -20.18 2.60 23.88
N ASP A 10 -19.29 3.58 24.04
CA ASP A 10 -18.23 3.87 23.07
C ASP A 10 -17.29 2.68 22.79
N ASP A 11 -17.12 1.76 23.74
CA ASP A 11 -16.35 0.52 23.55
C ASP A 11 -16.95 -0.39 22.48
N VAL A 12 -18.28 -0.50 22.42
CA VAL A 12 -18.97 -1.31 21.41
C VAL A 12 -18.86 -0.66 20.04
N ARG A 13 -18.85 0.69 19.99
CA ARG A 13 -18.60 1.43 18.75
C ARG A 13 -17.16 1.24 18.24
N LYS A 14 -16.18 1.28 19.13
CA LYS A 14 -14.77 1.00 18.79
C LYS A 14 -14.57 -0.44 18.33
N ALA A 15 -15.12 -1.42 19.04
CA ALA A 15 -15.04 -2.83 18.65
C ALA A 15 -15.77 -3.11 17.33
N ALA A 16 -16.94 -2.49 17.11
CA ALA A 16 -17.64 -2.58 15.83
C ALA A 16 -16.84 -1.93 14.68
N MET A 17 -16.13 -0.84 14.96
CA MET A 17 -15.27 -0.16 13.98
C MET A 17 -14.01 -0.98 13.65
N GLU A 18 -13.41 -1.64 14.63
CA GLU A 18 -12.29 -2.58 14.46
C GLU A 18 -12.70 -3.86 13.72
N LEU A 19 -13.92 -4.34 13.95
CA LEU A 19 -14.48 -5.49 13.23
C LEU A 19 -14.88 -5.12 11.79
N ALA A 20 -15.44 -3.92 11.59
CA ALA A 20 -15.88 -3.44 10.28
C ALA A 20 -14.71 -3.09 9.35
N CYS A 21 -13.58 -2.66 9.91
CA CYS A 21 -12.32 -2.44 9.18
C CYS A 21 -11.23 -3.32 9.79
N PRO A 22 -11.03 -4.57 9.32
CA PRO A 22 -9.95 -5.41 9.82
C PRO A 22 -8.64 -4.63 9.70
N THR A 23 -7.98 -4.43 10.83
CA THR A 23 -6.73 -3.68 10.93
C THR A 23 -5.71 -4.35 10.02
N VAL A 24 -5.40 -3.71 8.88
CA VAL A 24 -4.47 -4.27 7.90
C VAL A 24 -3.10 -4.31 8.56
N LYS A 25 -2.65 -5.53 8.86
CA LYS A 25 -1.40 -5.81 9.58
C LYS A 25 -0.25 -5.07 8.90
N GLU A 26 0.47 -4.27 9.68
CA GLU A 26 1.74 -3.70 9.25
C GLU A 26 2.75 -4.84 9.10
N MET A 27 3.35 -4.97 7.91
CA MET A 27 4.34 -5.98 7.61
C MET A 27 5.65 -5.30 7.20
N SER A 28 6.77 -5.85 7.68
CA SER A 28 8.10 -5.45 7.21
C SER A 28 8.34 -5.96 5.78
N LEU A 29 9.30 -5.38 5.06
CA LEU A 29 9.66 -5.87 3.72
C LEU A 29 10.17 -7.32 3.73
N ALA A 30 10.79 -7.76 4.84
CA ALA A 30 11.25 -9.15 5.01
C ALA A 30 10.06 -10.12 5.10
N ASP A 31 8.98 -9.71 5.77
CA ASP A 31 7.75 -10.51 5.88
C ASP A 31 6.98 -10.52 4.57
N VAL A 32 6.99 -9.40 3.82
CA VAL A 32 6.40 -9.33 2.49
C VAL A 32 7.02 -10.36 1.55
N LYS A 33 8.35 -10.51 1.54
CA LYS A 33 9.03 -11.52 0.71
C LYS A 33 8.73 -12.97 1.07
N LYS A 34 8.26 -13.23 2.29
CA LYS A 34 7.89 -14.58 2.74
C LYS A 34 6.38 -14.82 2.63
N SER A 35 5.60 -13.76 2.44
CA SER A 35 4.14 -13.82 2.43
C SER A 35 3.62 -14.50 1.15
N PRO A 36 2.48 -15.21 1.25
CA PRO A 36 1.84 -15.77 0.08
C PRO A 36 1.31 -14.65 -0.84
N VAL A 37 1.10 -15.02 -2.10
CA VAL A 37 0.62 -14.09 -3.13
C VAL A 37 -0.83 -13.69 -2.87
N LYS A 38 -1.21 -12.45 -3.25
CA LYS A 38 -2.54 -11.84 -3.11
C LYS A 38 -2.95 -11.50 -1.68
N VAL A 39 -2.01 -11.25 -0.79
CA VAL A 39 -2.27 -10.78 0.57
C VAL A 39 -2.29 -9.26 0.60
N MET A 40 -3.25 -8.69 1.34
CA MET A 40 -3.31 -7.25 1.61
C MET A 40 -2.38 -6.88 2.76
N CYS A 41 -1.59 -5.83 2.56
CA CYS A 41 -0.55 -5.43 3.49
C CYS A 41 -0.41 -3.91 3.60
N THR A 42 0.06 -3.47 4.77
CA THR A 42 0.52 -2.10 4.99
C THR A 42 2.02 -2.17 5.25
N THR A 43 2.81 -1.35 4.57
CA THR A 43 4.27 -1.35 4.70
C THR A 43 4.78 0.08 4.83
N ARG A 44 5.85 0.25 5.59
CA ARG A 44 6.57 1.52 5.71
C ARG A 44 8.00 1.30 5.21
N ALA A 45 8.41 2.05 4.20
CA ALA A 45 9.73 1.86 3.62
C ALA A 45 10.30 3.19 3.10
N GLN A 46 11.62 3.20 2.92
CA GLN A 46 12.32 4.29 2.25
C GLN A 46 12.27 4.10 0.74
N ILE A 47 12.09 5.18 -0.02
CA ILE A 47 12.18 5.13 -1.49
C ILE A 47 13.66 5.07 -1.89
N ALA A 48 14.08 3.98 -2.53
CA ALA A 48 15.45 3.81 -3.00
C ALA A 48 15.65 4.28 -4.44
N SER A 49 14.67 4.05 -5.29
CA SER A 49 14.63 4.58 -6.65
C SER A 49 13.18 4.67 -7.13
N ALA A 50 12.91 5.63 -8.00
CA ALA A 50 11.64 5.76 -8.70
C ALA A 50 11.93 5.83 -10.20
N GLU A 51 11.32 4.92 -10.96
CA GLU A 51 11.44 4.89 -12.41
C GLU A 51 10.49 5.90 -13.07
N ILE A 52 10.72 6.17 -14.35
CA ILE A 52 9.87 7.03 -15.16
C ILE A 52 8.55 6.28 -15.42
N PRO A 53 7.37 6.94 -15.36
CA PRO A 53 6.11 6.32 -15.73
C PRO A 53 6.17 5.75 -17.16
N ARG A 54 5.69 4.53 -17.33
CA ARG A 54 5.58 3.84 -18.61
C ARG A 54 4.12 3.51 -18.91
N GLU A 55 3.77 3.44 -20.18
CA GLU A 55 2.43 3.06 -20.62
C GLU A 55 2.39 1.60 -21.01
N VAL A 56 1.39 0.87 -20.49
CA VAL A 56 1.18 -0.54 -20.78
C VAL A 56 -0.26 -0.74 -21.25
N LEU A 57 -0.42 -1.53 -22.31
CA LEU A 57 -1.73 -1.93 -22.80
C LEU A 57 -2.29 -3.07 -21.95
N VAL A 58 -3.36 -2.80 -21.21
CA VAL A 58 -4.05 -3.81 -20.39
C VAL A 58 -5.47 -3.98 -20.94
N LYS A 59 -5.77 -5.18 -21.48
CA LYS A 59 -7.09 -5.49 -22.07
C LYS A 59 -7.55 -4.47 -23.12
N GLY A 60 -6.63 -3.97 -23.94
CA GLY A 60 -6.91 -2.96 -24.97
C GLY A 60 -6.95 -1.51 -24.46
N VAL A 61 -6.77 -1.28 -23.16
CA VAL A 61 -6.74 0.06 -22.56
C VAL A 61 -5.31 0.46 -22.21
N GLN A 62 -4.85 1.60 -22.72
CA GLN A 62 -3.57 2.18 -22.31
C GLN A 62 -3.63 2.60 -20.85
N THR A 63 -2.74 2.05 -20.03
CA THR A 63 -2.67 2.30 -18.59
C THR A 63 -1.26 2.69 -18.20
N GLN A 64 -1.13 3.82 -17.50
CA GLN A 64 0.15 4.26 -16.96
C GLN A 64 0.52 3.47 -15.71
N ILE A 65 1.79 3.05 -15.64
CA ILE A 65 2.39 2.39 -14.49
C ILE A 65 3.73 3.04 -14.16
N LYS A 66 4.09 3.05 -12.89
CA LYS A 66 5.40 3.52 -12.42
C LYS A 66 5.96 2.51 -11.43
N GLU A 67 7.22 2.13 -11.61
CA GLU A 67 7.90 1.20 -10.73
C GLU A 67 8.78 1.96 -9.74
N VAL A 68 8.71 1.53 -8.48
CA VAL A 68 9.42 2.16 -7.38
C VAL A 68 10.09 1.07 -6.58
N GLN A 69 11.37 1.24 -6.26
CA GLN A 69 12.08 0.33 -5.37
C GLN A 69 11.97 0.83 -3.94
N LEU A 70 11.36 0.01 -3.09
CA LEU A 70 11.30 0.22 -1.66
C LEU A 70 12.50 -0.43 -0.99
N LYS A 71 13.06 0.24 0.01
CA LYS A 71 14.16 -0.25 0.83
C LYS A 71 13.84 -0.12 2.31
N GLU A 72 14.12 -1.19 3.04
CA GLU A 72 14.05 -1.24 4.50
C GLU A 72 15.26 -2.04 4.98
N GLY A 73 16.24 -1.34 5.58
CA GLY A 73 17.52 -1.95 5.95
C GLY A 73 18.28 -2.52 4.73
N LYS A 74 18.46 -3.85 4.72
CA LYS A 74 19.11 -4.60 3.63
C LYS A 74 18.13 -5.11 2.58
N GLU A 75 16.84 -5.12 2.88
CA GLU A 75 15.82 -5.66 1.99
C GLU A 75 15.37 -4.62 0.96
N ARG A 76 15.13 -5.11 -0.26
CA ARG A 76 14.58 -4.33 -1.37
C ARG A 76 13.38 -5.06 -1.96
N VAL A 77 12.32 -4.32 -2.25
CA VAL A 77 11.08 -4.84 -2.86
C VAL A 77 10.61 -3.88 -3.94
N LYS A 78 10.19 -4.43 -5.08
CA LYS A 78 9.60 -3.64 -6.18
C LYS A 78 8.13 -3.35 -5.89
N LEU A 79 7.73 -2.09 -6.04
CA LEU A 79 6.36 -1.62 -5.93
C LEU A 79 5.89 -1.07 -7.29
N THR A 80 4.79 -1.60 -7.80
CA THR A 80 4.13 -1.09 -9.01
C THR A 80 2.96 -0.16 -8.66
N LEU A 81 3.08 1.09 -9.05
CA LEU A 81 2.05 2.12 -8.95
C LEU A 81 1.22 2.15 -10.24
N TRP A 82 -0.11 2.11 -10.11
CA TRP A 82 -1.03 2.08 -11.25
C TRP A 82 -1.80 3.39 -11.39
N ARG A 83 -2.09 3.79 -12.63
CA ARG A 83 -3.00 4.91 -12.96
C ARG A 83 -2.58 6.20 -12.24
N ASP A 84 -3.46 6.81 -11.46
CA ASP A 84 -3.18 8.08 -10.79
C ASP A 84 -2.06 7.97 -9.75
N PHE A 85 -1.84 6.79 -9.16
CA PHE A 85 -0.71 6.58 -8.28
C PHE A 85 0.64 6.66 -9.01
N SER A 86 0.66 6.38 -10.32
CA SER A 86 1.89 6.49 -11.12
C SER A 86 2.36 7.93 -11.32
N LYS A 87 1.46 8.90 -11.17
CA LYS A 87 1.74 10.33 -11.32
C LYS A 87 2.27 10.97 -10.04
N ILE A 88 2.21 10.25 -8.91
CA ILE A 88 2.66 10.76 -7.62
C ILE A 88 4.18 10.89 -7.64
N ASP A 89 4.65 12.06 -7.20
CA ASP A 89 6.06 12.28 -6.99
C ASP A 89 6.50 11.68 -5.64
N LEU A 90 7.50 10.83 -5.71
CA LEU A 90 8.04 10.07 -4.58
C LEU A 90 9.56 10.29 -4.58
N PRO A 91 10.03 11.37 -3.93
CA PRO A 91 11.44 11.69 -3.92
C PRO A 91 12.24 10.59 -3.23
N VAL A 92 13.39 10.25 -3.82
CA VAL A 92 14.31 9.25 -3.31
C VAL A 92 14.83 9.68 -1.94
N GLY A 93 14.89 8.73 -1.00
CA GLY A 93 15.34 8.97 0.37
C GLY A 93 14.22 9.23 1.37
N ASN A 94 13.00 9.57 0.93
CA ASN A 94 11.88 9.80 1.84
C ASN A 94 11.30 8.48 2.38
N TRP A 95 10.79 8.55 3.61
CA TRP A 95 10.04 7.46 4.23
C TRP A 95 8.55 7.60 3.91
N VAL A 96 8.00 6.54 3.33
CA VAL A 96 6.61 6.53 2.88
C VAL A 96 5.90 5.34 3.52
N GLN A 97 4.70 5.58 4.02
CA GLN A 97 3.80 4.54 4.48
C GLN A 97 2.76 4.27 3.38
N PHE A 98 2.71 3.02 2.94
CA PHE A 98 1.75 2.53 1.98
C PHE A 98 0.77 1.58 2.68
N SER A 99 -0.52 1.85 2.54
CA SER A 99 -1.58 1.00 3.09
C SER A 99 -2.39 0.35 1.97
N ASN A 100 -2.94 -0.85 2.22
CA ASN A 100 -3.75 -1.61 1.26
C ASN A 100 -3.00 -1.93 -0.05
N LEU A 101 -1.75 -2.37 0.09
CA LEU A 101 -0.97 -2.95 -1.00
C LEU A 101 -1.28 -4.43 -1.14
N THR A 102 -1.19 -4.95 -2.36
CA THR A 102 -1.34 -6.39 -2.63
C THR A 102 0.01 -7.00 -3.00
N THR A 103 0.33 -8.15 -2.40
CA THR A 103 1.50 -8.94 -2.79
C THR A 103 1.23 -9.67 -4.09
N ARG A 104 2.17 -9.63 -5.02
CA ARG A 104 2.08 -10.30 -6.31
C ARG A 104 3.40 -11.00 -6.62
N SER A 105 3.35 -12.24 -7.07
CA SER A 105 4.53 -12.89 -7.65
C SER A 105 4.62 -12.53 -9.13
N TYR A 106 5.80 -12.14 -9.57
CA TYR A 106 6.13 -11.97 -10.97
C TYR A 106 7.55 -12.49 -11.20
N GLN A 107 7.71 -13.46 -12.11
CA GLN A 107 9.00 -14.13 -12.38
C GLN A 107 9.68 -14.66 -11.10
N ASP A 108 8.91 -15.34 -10.25
CA ASP A 108 9.36 -15.88 -8.94
C ASP A 108 9.83 -14.83 -7.91
N GLU A 109 9.71 -13.55 -8.21
CA GLU A 109 9.97 -12.45 -7.27
C GLU A 109 8.65 -11.93 -6.68
N ILE A 110 8.60 -11.77 -5.35
CA ILE A 110 7.47 -11.14 -4.69
C ILE A 110 7.61 -9.61 -4.79
N SER A 111 6.62 -9.03 -5.46
CA SER A 111 6.44 -7.61 -5.70
C SER A 111 5.19 -7.09 -4.99
N LEU A 112 5.12 -5.78 -4.79
CA LEU A 112 3.95 -5.11 -4.27
C LEU A 112 3.23 -4.37 -5.40
N SER A 113 1.91 -4.38 -5.36
CA SER A 113 1.07 -3.65 -6.30
C SER A 113 0.08 -2.78 -5.55
N THR A 114 -0.12 -1.57 -6.06
CA THR A 114 -1.19 -0.69 -5.62
C THR A 114 -2.56 -1.21 -6.06
N THR A 115 -3.57 -0.89 -5.26
CA THR A 115 -4.99 -1.19 -5.49
C THR A 115 -5.80 0.10 -5.51
N SER A 116 -7.09 0.03 -5.87
CA SER A 116 -7.97 1.21 -5.84
C SER A 116 -8.19 1.80 -4.44
N ARG A 117 -7.87 1.05 -3.38
CA ARG A 117 -8.03 1.49 -1.97
C ARG A 117 -6.69 1.86 -1.33
N THR A 118 -5.61 1.88 -2.10
CA THR A 118 -4.29 2.21 -1.58
C THR A 118 -4.26 3.64 -1.07
N THR A 119 -3.72 3.81 0.13
CA THR A 119 -3.44 5.14 0.70
C THR A 119 -1.94 5.29 0.85
N ILE A 120 -1.41 6.42 0.39
CA ILE A 120 0.02 6.73 0.43
C ILE A 120 0.19 7.94 1.34
N LYS A 121 0.95 7.77 2.42
CA LYS A 121 1.29 8.85 3.35
C LYS A 121 2.79 9.08 3.29
N VAL A 122 3.20 10.17 2.63
CA VAL A 122 4.60 10.59 2.57
C VAL A 122 4.93 11.32 3.86
N LYS A 123 5.93 10.82 4.60
CA LYS A 123 6.53 11.57 5.71
C LYS A 123 7.77 12.26 5.16
N TYR A 124 7.65 13.57 4.92
CA TYR A 124 8.79 14.41 4.58
C TYR A 124 9.71 14.49 5.80
N ASN A 125 10.97 14.11 5.64
CA ASN A 125 12.01 14.56 6.58
C ASN A 125 12.30 16.01 6.21
N PHE A 126 11.76 16.95 6.98
CA PHE A 126 12.27 18.31 7.00
C PHE A 126 13.61 18.26 7.74
N PHE A 127 14.70 18.58 7.02
CA PHE A 127 15.99 18.89 7.62
C PHE A 127 15.98 20.32 8.19
#